data_AF-A0A7T1B017-F1
#
_entry.id   AF-A0A7T1B017-F1
#
_cell.length_a   1.000
_cell.length_b   1.000
_cell.length_c   1.000
_cell.angle_alpha   90.00
_cell.angle_beta   90.00
_cell.angle_gamma   90.00
#
_symmetry.space_group_name_H-M   'P 1'
#
loop_
_entity.id
_entity.type
_entity.pdbx_description
1 polymer ?
#
loop_
_entity_poly.entity_id
_entity_poly.type
_entity_poly.pdbx_seq_one_letter_code
_entity_poly.pdbx_strand_id
1 'polypeptide(L)'
;MSKLLKKKDLIQSLRIEGDTFRKWKEAGMPIVKEQNGEFFDIEQVKNWHKNITEAIDNLIIDKKYDNNTISDVFKCSQQGGMRRSHLTNTLVLFSNHTNDVYQDYTVIDDAGNETLHYTGMGQKGDQDIDHGQNKILNHSEDLSIKVYLFESYISNEHIFRGEVKLSDEPYTAEQNDRTVWIFPLTFNNSEYYIPGNISEEKYREQEKQLDKLSDNDIYERAIQAKHIGRKEAVTKVYARNIHVAAHVKNRANGYCDLCSEPAPFNDRSGRAYLECHHVDWLANGGKDSIDNAVALDPNCHRKVHELDLKSDVKILKDKLNYYQNKNL
;
A
#
# COMPACT_ATOMS: atom_id res chain seq x y z
N MET A 1 -9.60 -37.59 12.90
CA MET A 1 -8.29 -37.40 13.56
C MET A 1 -7.46 -36.53 12.63
N SER A 2 -6.90 -35.44 13.14
CA SER A 2 -5.95 -34.62 12.37
C SER A 2 -4.70 -35.42 12.03
N LYS A 3 -4.10 -35.12 10.87
CA LYS A 3 -2.92 -35.84 10.38
C LYS A 3 -1.69 -35.42 11.18
N LEU A 4 -1.10 -36.36 11.92
CA LEU A 4 0.19 -36.17 12.59
C LEU A 4 1.33 -36.33 11.60
N LEU A 5 2.19 -35.32 11.50
CA LEU A 5 3.31 -35.26 10.56
C LEU A 5 4.64 -35.30 11.31
N LYS A 6 5.66 -35.89 10.67
CA LYS A 6 7.06 -35.70 11.09
C LYS A 6 7.59 -34.38 10.55
N LYS A 7 8.71 -33.89 11.08
CA LYS A 7 9.36 -32.63 10.67
C LYS A 7 9.41 -32.43 9.15
N LYS A 8 9.93 -33.42 8.40
CA LYS A 8 10.10 -33.33 6.94
C LYS A 8 8.76 -33.11 6.23
N ASP A 9 7.75 -33.89 6.61
CA ASP A 9 6.43 -33.84 5.98
C ASP A 9 5.68 -32.56 6.35
N LEU A 10 5.86 -32.04 7.58
CA LEU A 10 5.29 -30.76 8.00
C LEU A 10 5.91 -29.60 7.21
N ILE A 11 7.24 -29.54 7.12
CA ILE A 11 7.98 -28.51 6.36
C ILE A 11 7.50 -28.49 4.90
N GLN A 12 7.38 -29.66 4.27
CA GLN A 12 6.88 -29.77 2.90
C GLN A 12 5.41 -29.37 2.78
N SER A 13 4.56 -29.79 3.71
CA SER A 13 3.11 -29.51 3.67
C SER A 13 2.80 -28.03 3.90
N LEU A 14 3.61 -27.33 4.70
CA LEU A 14 3.49 -25.90 4.95
C LEU A 14 4.33 -25.06 3.99
N ARG A 15 5.14 -25.69 3.13
CA ARG A 15 6.10 -25.06 2.21
C ARG A 15 7.01 -24.05 2.91
N ILE A 16 7.49 -24.33 4.12
CA ILE A 16 8.36 -23.42 4.87
C ILE A 16 9.83 -23.84 4.80
N GLU A 17 10.75 -22.93 5.15
CA GLU A 17 12.18 -23.25 5.28
C GLU A 17 12.51 -23.95 6.60
N GLY A 18 13.66 -24.63 6.65
CA GLY A 18 14.16 -25.28 7.87
C GLY A 18 14.40 -24.30 9.03
N ASP A 19 14.85 -23.08 8.73
CA ASP A 19 15.03 -22.03 9.73
C ASP A 19 13.70 -21.47 10.26
N THR A 20 12.69 -21.35 9.40
CA THR A 20 11.31 -21.04 9.81
C THR A 20 10.79 -22.09 10.79
N PHE A 21 10.93 -23.38 10.46
CA PHE A 21 10.55 -24.47 11.37
C PHE A 21 11.28 -24.40 12.72
N ARG A 22 12.60 -24.18 12.69
CA ARG A 22 13.40 -24.05 13.92
C ARG A 22 12.90 -22.89 14.76
N LYS A 23 12.66 -21.74 14.14
CA LYS A 23 12.18 -20.54 14.83
C LYS A 23 10.79 -20.74 15.44
N TRP A 24 9.92 -21.45 14.74
CA TRP A 24 8.59 -21.78 15.25
C TRP A 24 8.66 -22.72 16.45
N LYS A 25 9.54 -23.72 16.40
CA LYS A 25 9.77 -24.62 17.54
C LYS A 25 10.29 -23.87 18.77
N GLU A 26 11.24 -22.95 18.59
CA GLU A 26 11.75 -22.07 19.65
C GLU A 26 10.63 -21.19 20.26
N ALA A 27 9.67 -20.77 19.45
CA ALA A 27 8.53 -19.95 19.85
C ALA A 27 7.34 -20.74 20.42
N GLY A 28 7.48 -22.06 20.62
CA GLY A 28 6.44 -22.88 21.25
C GLY A 28 5.37 -23.42 20.30
N MET A 29 5.72 -23.67 19.03
CA MET A 29 4.87 -24.41 18.10
C MET A 29 4.34 -25.72 18.73
N PRO A 30 3.05 -26.06 18.59
CA PRO A 30 2.47 -27.29 19.15
C PRO A 30 3.22 -28.56 18.72
N ILE A 31 3.56 -29.41 19.70
CA ILE A 31 4.26 -30.67 19.48
C ILE A 31 3.52 -31.79 20.21
N VAL A 32 3.22 -32.87 19.49
CA VAL A 32 2.71 -34.12 20.04
C VAL A 32 3.89 -35.06 20.26
N LYS A 33 4.21 -35.38 21.51
CA LYS A 33 5.29 -36.31 21.87
C LYS A 33 4.73 -37.72 21.98
N GLU A 34 5.29 -38.65 21.20
CA GLU A 34 5.00 -40.08 21.30
C GLU A 34 6.30 -40.87 21.55
N GLN A 35 6.19 -42.15 21.90
CA GLN A 35 7.32 -43.00 22.32
C GLN A 35 8.51 -43.00 21.32
N ASN A 36 8.27 -42.70 20.03
CA ASN A 36 9.26 -42.72 18.96
C ASN A 36 9.51 -41.35 18.28
N GLY A 37 9.20 -40.23 18.93
CA GLY A 37 9.64 -38.91 18.47
C GLY A 37 8.61 -37.79 18.60
N GLU A 38 8.92 -36.68 17.92
CA GLU A 38 8.07 -35.50 17.85
C GLU A 38 7.20 -35.53 16.58
N PHE A 39 5.91 -35.32 16.78
CA PHE A 39 4.91 -35.23 15.73
C PHE A 39 4.17 -33.90 15.81
N PHE A 40 3.59 -33.48 14.68
CA PHE A 40 2.96 -32.17 14.53
C PHE A 40 1.58 -32.35 13.90
N ASP A 41 0.55 -31.88 14.60
CA ASP A 41 -0.78 -31.72 14.04
C ASP A 41 -0.80 -30.43 13.21
N ILE A 42 -0.93 -30.57 11.90
CA ILE A 42 -0.84 -29.45 10.96
C ILE A 42 -1.89 -28.36 11.23
N GLU A 43 -3.09 -28.70 11.69
CA GLU A 43 -4.14 -27.72 11.94
C GLU A 43 -3.90 -26.97 13.26
N GLN A 44 -3.36 -27.66 14.28
CA GLN A 44 -2.91 -26.98 15.49
C GLN A 44 -1.75 -26.02 15.22
N VAL A 45 -0.79 -26.43 14.37
CA VAL A 45 0.34 -25.56 13.96
C VAL A 45 -0.16 -24.35 13.19
N LYS A 46 -1.08 -24.51 12.24
CA LYS A 46 -1.68 -23.39 11.50
C LYS A 46 -2.43 -22.43 12.42
N ASN A 47 -3.25 -22.94 13.33
CA ASN A 47 -3.99 -22.11 14.28
C ASN A 47 -3.05 -21.34 15.22
N TRP A 48 -2.00 -21.99 15.72
CA TRP A 48 -0.97 -21.34 16.52
C TRP A 48 -0.24 -20.25 15.73
N HIS A 49 0.13 -20.50 14.47
CA HIS A 49 0.80 -19.50 13.63
C HIS A 49 -0.13 -18.33 13.29
N LYS A 50 -1.43 -18.58 13.08
CA LYS A 50 -2.43 -17.53 12.88
C LYS A 50 -2.49 -16.58 14.07
N ASN A 51 -2.42 -17.09 15.29
CA ASN A 51 -2.37 -16.25 16.49
C ASN A 51 -1.08 -15.42 16.56
N ILE A 52 0.04 -15.93 16.07
CA ILE A 52 1.31 -15.18 15.99
C ILE A 52 1.20 -14.02 14.98
N THR A 53 0.48 -14.22 13.88
CA THR A 53 0.34 -13.21 12.82
C THR A 53 -0.86 -12.29 12.98
N GLU A 54 -1.69 -12.47 14.01
CA GLU A 54 -2.92 -11.68 14.23
C GLU A 54 -2.66 -10.16 14.27
N ALA A 55 -1.54 -9.74 14.84
CA ALA A 55 -1.16 -8.32 14.87
C ALA A 55 -0.92 -7.73 13.47
N ILE A 56 -0.48 -8.56 12.50
CA ILE A 56 -0.30 -8.16 11.10
C ILE A 56 -1.66 -7.95 10.44
N ASP A 57 -2.62 -8.85 10.70
CA ASP A 57 -3.99 -8.76 10.17
C ASP A 57 -4.73 -7.52 10.67
N ASN A 58 -4.30 -6.95 11.80
CA ASN A 58 -4.85 -5.72 12.38
C ASN A 58 -4.21 -4.43 11.82
N LEU A 59 -3.22 -4.52 10.92
CA LEU A 59 -2.65 -3.35 10.27
C LEU A 59 -3.65 -2.78 9.26
N ILE A 60 -3.94 -1.49 9.42
CA ILE A 60 -4.81 -0.71 8.54
C ILE A 60 -3.99 -0.17 7.36
N ILE A 61 -4.46 -0.44 6.13
CA ILE A 61 -3.91 0.11 4.88
C ILE A 61 -3.92 1.64 4.93
N ASP A 62 -2.92 2.28 4.35
CA ASP A 62 -2.69 3.74 4.30
C ASP A 62 -2.39 4.41 5.64
N LYS A 63 -2.35 3.64 6.73
CA LYS A 63 -1.92 4.15 8.03
C LYS A 63 -0.39 4.19 8.13
N LYS A 64 0.12 5.25 8.76
CA LYS A 64 1.53 5.43 9.13
C LYS A 64 1.86 4.60 10.37
N TYR A 65 2.96 3.87 10.33
CA TYR A 65 3.51 3.13 11.46
C TYR A 65 4.99 3.49 11.66
N ASP A 66 5.42 3.61 12.91
CA ASP A 66 6.82 3.80 13.21
C ASP A 66 7.61 2.48 13.06
N ASN A 67 8.93 2.59 12.92
CA ASN A 67 9.81 1.46 12.68
C ASN A 67 9.82 0.42 13.82
N ASN A 68 9.61 0.85 15.08
CA ASN A 68 9.54 -0.07 16.21
C ASN A 68 8.25 -0.88 16.13
N THR A 69 7.11 -0.22 15.88
CA THR A 69 5.82 -0.88 15.70
C THR A 69 5.88 -1.91 14.57
N ILE A 70 6.47 -1.58 13.42
CA ILE A 70 6.61 -2.54 12.31
C ILE A 70 7.49 -3.72 12.70
N SER A 71 8.65 -3.46 13.31
CA SER A 71 9.55 -4.52 13.78
C SER A 71 8.90 -5.44 14.81
N ASP A 72 8.10 -4.88 15.72
CA ASP A 72 7.38 -5.62 16.75
C ASP A 72 6.21 -6.42 16.19
N VAL A 73 5.47 -5.90 15.21
CA VAL A 73 4.35 -6.61 14.58
C VAL A 73 4.86 -7.76 13.70
N PHE A 74 5.84 -7.50 12.84
CA PHE A 74 6.35 -8.51 11.92
C PHE A 74 7.46 -9.38 12.51
N LYS A 75 8.01 -9.04 13.68
CA LYS A 75 9.16 -9.71 14.30
C LYS A 75 10.40 -9.72 13.39
N CYS A 76 10.58 -8.65 12.62
CA CYS A 76 11.66 -8.47 11.65
C CYS A 76 12.69 -7.43 12.13
N SER A 77 13.81 -7.33 11.42
CA SER A 77 14.85 -6.31 11.66
C SER A 77 14.29 -4.88 11.59
N GLN A 78 14.94 -3.94 12.26
CA GLN A 78 14.67 -2.50 12.15
C GLN A 78 15.40 -1.83 10.98
N GLN A 79 16.27 -2.56 10.27
CA GLN A 79 17.15 -2.03 9.23
C GLN A 79 17.02 -2.82 7.93
N GLY A 80 17.25 -2.13 6.81
CA GLY A 80 17.23 -2.68 5.45
C GLY A 80 15.93 -2.40 4.68
N GLY A 81 16.02 -2.42 3.35
CA GLY A 81 14.87 -2.26 2.44
C GLY A 81 13.99 -3.50 2.34
N MET A 82 14.56 -4.69 2.55
CA MET A 82 13.83 -5.96 2.60
C MET A 82 14.12 -6.65 3.94
N ARG A 83 13.07 -7.01 4.69
CA ARG A 83 13.22 -7.49 6.07
C ARG A 83 12.45 -8.79 6.29
N ARG A 84 13.20 -9.89 6.36
CA ARG A 84 12.67 -11.23 6.58
C ARG A 84 12.38 -11.50 8.05
N SER A 85 11.23 -12.14 8.32
CA SER A 85 10.91 -12.75 9.60
C SER A 85 10.60 -14.23 9.42
N HIS A 86 11.41 -15.07 10.05
CA HIS A 86 11.14 -16.51 10.12
C HIS A 86 9.99 -16.85 11.08
N LEU A 87 9.72 -16.01 12.08
CA LEU A 87 8.68 -16.32 13.07
C LEU A 87 7.28 -16.15 12.48
N THR A 88 7.03 -15.06 11.74
CA THR A 88 5.74 -14.78 11.09
C THR A 88 5.66 -15.36 9.67
N ASN A 89 6.76 -15.95 9.19
CA ASN A 89 6.96 -16.36 7.80
C ASN A 89 6.63 -15.25 6.77
N THR A 90 7.03 -14.01 7.06
CA THR A 90 6.81 -12.86 6.17
C THR A 90 8.11 -12.24 5.64
N LEU A 91 8.00 -11.48 4.56
CA LEU A 91 9.02 -10.55 4.07
C LEU A 91 8.40 -9.15 4.00
N VAL A 92 9.02 -8.16 4.63
CA VAL A 92 8.54 -6.77 4.63
C VAL A 92 9.44 -5.94 3.71
N LEU A 93 8.83 -5.32 2.70
CA LEU A 93 9.48 -4.45 1.73
C LEU A 93 9.25 -3.00 2.10
N PHE A 94 10.30 -2.19 1.97
CA PHE A 94 10.27 -0.75 2.15
C PHE A 94 10.69 -0.12 0.83
N SER A 95 9.74 0.53 0.17
CA SER A 95 10.00 1.39 -0.99
C SER A 95 10.11 2.84 -0.50
N ASN A 96 11.26 3.46 -0.72
CA ASN A 96 11.51 4.82 -0.26
C ASN A 96 11.61 5.77 -1.45
N HIS A 97 10.60 6.63 -1.60
CA HIS A 97 10.50 7.63 -2.66
C HIS A 97 11.16 8.96 -2.32
N THR A 98 11.80 9.08 -1.15
CA THR A 98 12.52 10.28 -0.70
C THR A 98 13.99 10.32 -1.12
N ASN A 99 14.57 9.18 -1.49
CA ASN A 99 15.98 9.05 -1.84
C ASN A 99 16.16 8.33 -3.18
N ASP A 100 17.14 8.76 -3.97
CA ASP A 100 17.37 8.20 -5.31
C ASP A 100 18.25 6.93 -5.30
N VAL A 101 18.32 6.21 -4.17
CA VAL A 101 19.17 5.00 -4.06
C VAL A 101 18.63 3.87 -4.93
N TYR A 102 17.30 3.78 -5.04
CA TYR A 102 16.58 2.83 -5.86
C TYR A 102 15.47 3.57 -6.61
N GLN A 103 15.30 3.25 -7.89
CA GLN A 103 14.28 3.88 -8.72
C GLN A 103 13.12 2.90 -8.92
N ASP A 104 12.39 2.66 -7.84
CA ASP A 104 11.13 1.92 -7.93
C ASP A 104 10.14 2.73 -8.76
N TYR A 105 9.33 2.05 -9.57
CA TYR A 105 8.32 2.72 -10.38
C TYR A 105 7.06 1.88 -10.49
N THR A 106 5.96 2.56 -10.75
CA THR A 106 4.65 1.95 -10.83
C THR A 106 4.16 1.93 -12.28
N VAL A 107 3.66 0.78 -12.72
CA VAL A 107 2.95 0.62 -14.00
C VAL A 107 1.49 0.31 -13.71
N ILE A 108 0.59 0.95 -14.45
CA ILE A 108 -0.85 0.70 -14.37
C ILE A 108 -1.34 0.26 -15.75
N ASP A 109 -1.97 -0.91 -15.82
CA ASP A 109 -2.51 -1.44 -17.07
C ASP A 109 -3.82 -0.75 -17.49
N ASP A 110 -4.34 -1.10 -18.68
CA ASP A 110 -5.59 -0.52 -19.20
C ASP A 110 -6.82 -0.89 -18.36
N ALA A 111 -6.74 -1.93 -17.53
CA ALA A 111 -7.77 -2.35 -16.59
C ALA A 111 -7.64 -1.64 -15.22
N GLY A 112 -6.59 -0.85 -15.01
CA GLY A 112 -6.34 -0.12 -13.76
C GLY A 112 -5.64 -0.97 -12.70
N ASN A 113 -5.08 -2.13 -13.04
CA ASN A 113 -4.27 -2.91 -12.11
C ASN A 113 -2.89 -2.27 -11.98
N GLU A 114 -2.42 -2.13 -10.74
CA GLU A 114 -1.10 -1.59 -10.45
C GLU A 114 -0.08 -2.70 -10.23
N THR A 115 1.08 -2.48 -10.83
CA THR A 115 2.29 -3.25 -10.61
C THR A 115 3.40 -2.31 -10.16
N LEU A 116 3.88 -2.49 -8.94
CA LEU A 116 5.09 -1.85 -8.45
C LEU A 116 6.30 -2.65 -8.94
N HIS A 117 7.15 -2.02 -9.73
CA HIS A 117 8.44 -2.55 -10.13
C HIS A 117 9.47 -2.21 -9.06
N TYR A 118 9.62 -3.12 -8.10
CA TYR A 118 10.47 -2.95 -6.92
C TYR A 118 11.92 -3.35 -7.19
N THR A 119 12.87 -2.48 -6.86
CA THR A 119 14.29 -2.74 -7.10
C THR A 119 14.89 -3.64 -6.01
N GLY A 120 15.66 -4.64 -6.45
CA GLY A 120 16.35 -5.61 -5.60
C GLY A 120 17.33 -4.99 -4.61
N MET A 121 17.74 -5.76 -3.61
CA MET A 121 18.79 -5.36 -2.69
C MET A 121 20.20 -5.54 -3.29
N GLY A 122 21.16 -4.80 -2.73
CA GLY A 122 22.55 -4.76 -3.19
C GLY A 122 22.88 -3.37 -3.73
N GLN A 123 23.86 -2.69 -3.12
CA GLN A 123 24.18 -1.28 -3.42
C GLN A 123 25.48 -1.10 -4.22
N LYS A 124 26.28 -2.15 -4.39
CA LYS A 124 27.58 -2.09 -5.07
C LYS A 124 27.66 -3.17 -6.13
N GLY A 125 28.07 -2.76 -7.34
CA GLY A 125 28.14 -3.64 -8.49
C GLY A 125 26.77 -4.14 -8.94
N ASP A 126 26.79 -5.07 -9.89
CA ASP A 126 25.61 -5.74 -10.40
C ASP A 126 24.95 -6.59 -9.31
N GLN A 127 23.62 -6.57 -9.30
CA GLN A 127 22.84 -7.37 -8.36
C GLN A 127 22.75 -8.84 -8.80
N ASP A 128 22.60 -9.70 -7.81
CA ASP A 128 22.39 -11.13 -7.98
C ASP A 128 21.03 -11.50 -7.37
N ILE A 129 20.22 -12.22 -8.15
CA ILE A 129 18.88 -12.67 -7.73
C ILE A 129 18.96 -13.70 -6.61
N ASP A 130 20.04 -14.49 -6.56
CA ASP A 130 20.25 -15.50 -5.52
C ASP A 130 20.89 -14.95 -4.24
N HIS A 131 21.19 -13.64 -4.23
CA HIS A 131 21.82 -12.99 -3.09
C HIS A 131 20.80 -12.47 -2.05
N GLY A 132 20.98 -12.91 -0.80
CA GLY A 132 20.28 -12.33 0.35
C GLY A 132 18.76 -12.39 0.24
N GLN A 133 18.11 -11.24 0.37
CA GLN A 133 16.64 -11.14 0.33
C GLN A 133 16.06 -11.15 -1.09
N ASN A 134 16.88 -10.94 -2.14
CA ASN A 134 16.43 -11.11 -3.52
C ASN A 134 15.92 -12.53 -3.75
N LYS A 135 16.68 -13.52 -3.25
CA LYS A 135 16.31 -14.94 -3.31
C LYS A 135 15.00 -15.22 -2.58
N ILE A 136 14.82 -14.60 -1.43
CA ILE A 136 13.63 -14.79 -0.59
C ILE A 136 12.39 -14.21 -1.28
N LEU A 137 12.52 -13.03 -1.91
CA LEU A 137 11.43 -12.44 -2.68
C LEU A 137 11.12 -13.28 -3.93
N ASN A 138 12.15 -13.72 -4.65
CA ASN A 138 12.02 -14.57 -5.83
C ASN A 138 11.28 -15.89 -5.55
N HIS A 139 11.58 -16.54 -4.43
CA HIS A 139 10.94 -17.81 -4.03
C HIS A 139 9.79 -17.64 -3.03
N SER A 140 9.24 -16.43 -2.90
CA SER A 140 8.23 -16.14 -1.88
C SER A 140 6.97 -17.01 -2.03
N GLU A 141 6.48 -17.18 -3.26
CA GLU A 141 5.34 -18.05 -3.56
C GLU A 141 5.65 -19.53 -3.33
N ASP A 142 6.87 -19.95 -3.68
CA ASP A 142 7.35 -21.32 -3.47
C ASP A 142 7.36 -21.71 -1.99
N LEU A 143 7.72 -20.74 -1.14
CA LEU A 143 7.94 -20.91 0.30
C LEU A 143 6.78 -20.41 1.18
N SER A 144 5.61 -20.15 0.58
CA SER A 144 4.43 -19.59 1.27
C SER A 144 4.77 -18.39 2.15
N ILE A 145 5.74 -17.58 1.72
CA ILE A 145 6.17 -16.37 2.39
C ILE A 145 5.23 -15.26 1.98
N LYS A 146 4.52 -14.69 2.94
CA LYS A 146 3.70 -13.50 2.68
C LYS A 146 4.58 -12.27 2.57
N VAL A 147 4.38 -11.48 1.53
CA VAL A 147 5.16 -10.26 1.29
C VAL A 147 4.27 -9.06 1.59
N TYR A 148 4.80 -8.10 2.35
CA TYR A 148 4.07 -6.90 2.74
C TYR A 148 4.85 -5.65 2.34
N LEU A 149 4.16 -4.63 1.86
CA LEU A 149 4.79 -3.39 1.39
C LEU A 149 4.52 -2.23 2.36
N PHE A 150 5.58 -1.48 2.63
CA PHE A 150 5.53 -0.14 3.20
C PHE A 150 6.16 0.86 2.24
N GLU A 151 5.55 2.03 2.13
CA GLU A 151 6.09 3.12 1.33
C GLU A 151 6.42 4.34 2.18
N SER A 152 7.47 5.04 1.78
CA SER A 152 7.92 6.29 2.40
C SER A 152 7.97 7.38 1.34
N TYR A 153 7.17 8.43 1.50
CA TYR A 153 7.18 9.61 0.62
C TYR A 153 7.76 10.85 1.29
N ILE A 154 7.89 10.81 2.62
CA ILE A 154 8.51 11.80 3.49
C ILE A 154 9.42 11.05 4.47
N SER A 155 10.49 11.72 4.93
CA SER A 155 11.46 11.13 5.86
C SER A 155 10.77 10.63 7.15
N ASN A 156 11.19 9.46 7.63
CA ASN A 156 10.70 8.80 8.84
C ASN A 156 9.22 8.39 8.85
N GLU A 157 8.58 8.25 7.68
CA GLU A 157 7.22 7.70 7.57
C GLU A 157 7.21 6.34 6.89
N HIS A 158 6.42 5.40 7.39
CA HIS A 158 6.17 4.12 6.72
C HIS A 158 4.66 3.91 6.62
N ILE A 159 4.12 4.12 5.42
CA ILE A 159 2.71 3.94 5.11
C ILE A 159 2.50 2.47 4.75
N PHE A 160 1.65 1.77 5.49
CA PHE A 160 1.35 0.37 5.21
C PHE A 160 0.49 0.23 3.95
N ARG A 161 0.93 -0.56 2.98
CA ARG A 161 0.24 -0.74 1.70
C ARG A 161 -0.45 -2.10 1.56
N GLY A 162 -0.22 -3.02 2.49
CA GLY A 162 -0.84 -4.33 2.50
C GLY A 162 0.04 -5.45 1.95
N GLU A 163 -0.59 -6.59 1.68
CA GLU A 163 0.05 -7.80 1.17
C GLU A 163 0.20 -7.71 -0.36
N VAL A 164 1.40 -8.01 -0.85
CA VAL A 164 1.78 -8.04 -2.27
C VAL A 164 2.31 -9.41 -2.65
N LYS A 165 2.34 -9.71 -3.95
CA LYS A 165 2.95 -10.90 -4.54
C LYS A 165 3.61 -10.57 -5.86
N LEU A 166 4.45 -11.48 -6.37
CA LEU A 166 4.96 -11.34 -7.72
C LEU A 166 3.82 -11.43 -8.73
N SER A 167 3.82 -10.51 -9.68
CA SER A 167 2.86 -10.47 -10.78
C SER A 167 3.42 -11.05 -12.07
N ASP A 168 4.75 -11.06 -12.19
CA ASP A 168 5.51 -11.59 -13.32
C ASP A 168 6.90 -12.00 -12.83
N GLU A 169 7.66 -12.68 -13.69
CA GLU A 169 9.04 -13.08 -13.45
C GLU A 169 9.94 -11.84 -13.21
N PRO A 170 10.81 -11.86 -12.19
CA PRO A 170 11.80 -10.81 -12.01
C PRO A 170 12.71 -10.68 -13.24
N TYR A 171 13.14 -9.45 -13.54
CA TYR A 171 14.00 -9.17 -14.70
C TYR A 171 15.07 -8.14 -14.35
N THR A 172 16.05 -7.96 -15.24
CA THR A 172 17.14 -7.02 -15.03
C THR A 172 16.91 -5.67 -15.74
N ALA A 173 17.34 -4.59 -15.11
CA ALA A 173 17.36 -3.25 -15.69
C ALA A 173 18.68 -2.54 -15.33
N GLU A 174 19.05 -1.49 -16.07
CA GLU A 174 20.17 -0.64 -15.68
C GLU A 174 19.68 0.55 -14.85
N GLN A 175 20.31 0.77 -13.69
CA GLN A 175 20.11 1.96 -12.85
C GLN A 175 21.47 2.43 -12.33
N ASN A 176 21.82 3.70 -12.52
CA ASN A 176 23.10 4.27 -12.06
C ASN A 176 24.34 3.47 -12.54
N ASP A 177 24.40 3.15 -13.83
CA ASP A 177 25.50 2.41 -14.49
C ASP A 177 25.78 1.01 -13.91
N ARG A 178 24.74 0.32 -13.43
CA ARG A 178 24.82 -1.07 -12.96
C ARG A 178 23.53 -1.85 -13.23
N THR A 179 23.66 -3.17 -13.32
CA THR A 179 22.54 -4.10 -13.46
C THR A 179 21.85 -4.28 -12.10
N VAL A 180 20.55 -4.01 -12.06
CA VAL A 180 19.69 -4.26 -10.90
C VAL A 180 18.61 -5.29 -11.25
N TRP A 181 18.14 -6.02 -10.26
CA TRP A 181 16.96 -6.88 -10.38
C TRP A 181 15.70 -6.10 -10.05
N ILE A 182 14.67 -6.28 -10.85
CA ILE A 182 13.35 -5.67 -10.68
C ILE A 182 12.36 -6.78 -10.41
N PHE A 183 11.56 -6.61 -9.36
CA PHE A 183 10.52 -7.53 -8.91
C PHE A 183 9.16 -6.88 -9.19
N PRO A 184 8.39 -7.35 -10.18
CA PRO A 184 7.07 -6.83 -10.49
C PRO A 184 6.07 -7.31 -9.43
N LEU A 185 5.59 -6.41 -8.57
CA LEU A 185 4.72 -6.71 -7.45
C LEU A 185 3.30 -6.19 -7.69
N THR A 186 2.30 -7.04 -7.45
CA THR A 186 0.89 -6.64 -7.44
C THR A 186 0.25 -6.90 -6.08
N PHE A 187 -0.78 -6.14 -5.75
CA PHE A 187 -1.52 -6.28 -4.50
C PHE A 187 -2.48 -7.47 -4.58
N ASN A 188 -2.61 -8.22 -3.47
CA ASN A 188 -3.53 -9.37 -3.43
C ASN A 188 -5.01 -8.96 -3.47
N ASN A 189 -5.32 -7.74 -3.06
CA ASN A 189 -6.63 -7.13 -3.25
C ASN A 189 -6.55 -6.11 -4.38
N SER A 190 -7.44 -6.21 -5.37
CA SER A 190 -7.63 -5.28 -6.50
C SER A 190 -8.08 -3.87 -6.08
N GLU A 191 -8.00 -3.54 -4.79
CA GLU A 191 -8.44 -2.29 -4.17
C GLU A 191 -7.23 -1.64 -3.49
N TYR A 192 -6.25 -1.25 -4.29
CA TYR A 192 -5.17 -0.38 -3.83
C TYR A 192 -5.50 1.07 -4.20
N TYR A 193 -5.13 2.00 -3.32
CA TYR A 193 -5.40 3.43 -3.46
C TYR A 193 -4.08 4.17 -3.25
N ILE A 194 -3.71 5.02 -4.20
CA ILE A 194 -2.69 6.05 -3.99
C ILE A 194 -3.41 7.27 -3.42
N PRO A 195 -3.16 7.69 -2.17
CA PRO A 195 -3.64 8.97 -1.69
C PRO A 195 -3.15 10.08 -2.63
N GLY A 196 -4.10 10.78 -3.28
CA GLY A 196 -3.81 11.94 -4.13
C GLY A 196 -3.03 13.05 -3.41
N ASN A 197 -2.98 12.98 -2.07
CA ASN A 197 -2.36 13.94 -1.18
C ASN A 197 -0.83 13.78 -1.09
N ILE A 198 -0.24 12.68 -1.56
CA ILE A 198 1.22 12.43 -1.43
C ILE A 198 2.05 13.47 -2.18
N SER A 199 1.61 13.83 -3.39
CA SER A 199 2.22 14.89 -4.18
C SER A 199 2.12 16.23 -3.44
N GLU A 200 0.97 16.47 -2.80
CA GLU A 200 0.65 17.75 -2.17
C GLU A 200 1.30 17.94 -0.79
N GLU A 201 1.48 16.88 0.00
CA GLU A 201 2.28 16.92 1.24
C GLU A 201 3.76 17.17 0.92
N LYS A 202 4.28 16.57 -0.16
CA LYS A 202 5.65 16.84 -0.65
C LYS A 202 5.80 18.28 -1.12
N TYR A 203 4.83 18.81 -1.87
CA TYR A 203 4.81 20.23 -2.25
C TYR A 203 4.72 21.14 -1.03
N ARG A 204 3.90 20.82 -0.02
CA ARG A 204 3.80 21.60 1.23
C ARG A 204 5.08 21.63 2.04
N GLU A 205 5.81 20.52 2.12
CA GLU A 205 7.08 20.47 2.83
C GLU A 205 8.17 21.26 2.06
N GLN A 206 8.13 21.23 0.72
CA GLN A 206 8.96 22.09 -0.13
C GLN A 206 8.59 23.57 0.04
N GLU A 207 7.30 23.91 0.10
CA GLU A 207 6.80 25.28 0.35
C GLU A 207 7.23 25.82 1.72
N LYS A 208 7.16 25.02 2.79
CA LYS A 208 7.71 25.40 4.11
C LYS A 208 9.22 25.67 4.08
N GLN A 209 9.94 25.06 3.14
CA GLN A 209 11.36 25.35 2.91
C GLN A 209 11.57 26.62 2.06
N LEU A 210 10.61 26.95 1.19
CA LEU A 210 10.59 28.21 0.43
C LEU A 210 10.29 29.42 1.33
N ASP A 211 9.50 29.26 2.41
CA ASP A 211 9.25 30.32 3.42
C ASP A 211 10.53 30.87 4.08
N LYS A 212 11.65 30.15 3.96
CA LYS A 212 12.97 30.52 4.50
C LYS A 212 13.86 31.21 3.48
N LEU A 213 13.41 31.39 2.25
CA LEU A 213 14.15 32.01 1.15
C LEU A 213 13.59 33.40 0.83
N SER A 214 14.45 34.29 0.36
CA SER A 214 13.99 35.56 -0.18
C SER A 214 13.44 35.37 -1.60
N ASP A 215 12.54 36.26 -2.06
CA ASP A 215 12.01 36.24 -3.42
C ASP A 215 13.12 36.20 -4.50
N ASN A 216 14.25 36.86 -4.23
CA ASN A 216 15.40 36.88 -5.12
C ASN A 216 16.13 35.51 -5.17
N ASP A 217 16.20 34.79 -4.05
CA ASP A 217 16.79 33.44 -3.99
C ASP A 217 15.90 32.41 -4.70
N ILE A 218 14.57 32.56 -4.60
CA ILE A 218 13.61 31.72 -5.31
C ILE A 218 13.75 31.94 -6.83
N TYR A 219 13.84 33.20 -7.25
CA TYR A 219 14.00 33.58 -8.65
C TYR A 219 15.30 33.04 -9.26
N GLU A 220 16.45 33.23 -8.59
CA GLU A 220 17.75 32.74 -9.06
C GLU A 220 17.80 31.21 -9.18
N ARG A 221 17.15 30.49 -8.25
CA ARG A 221 17.05 29.02 -8.31
C ARG A 221 16.13 28.55 -9.44
N ALA A 222 15.04 29.26 -9.71
CA ALA A 222 14.10 28.92 -10.77
C ALA A 222 14.73 29.07 -12.17
N ILE A 223 15.55 30.10 -12.39
CA ILE A 223 16.23 30.33 -13.68
C ILE A 223 17.43 29.39 -13.91
N GLN A 224 18.04 28.87 -12.83
CA GLN A 224 19.17 27.93 -12.89
C GLN A 224 18.73 26.48 -13.08
N ALA A 225 17.43 26.17 -13.02
CA ALA A 225 16.89 24.85 -13.27
C ALA A 225 17.09 24.42 -14.73
N LYS A 226 18.28 23.91 -15.06
CA LYS A 226 18.57 23.25 -16.34
C LYS A 226 18.25 21.77 -16.24
N HIS A 227 17.46 21.31 -17.20
CA HIS A 227 16.91 19.98 -17.39
C HIS A 227 15.71 19.64 -16.49
N ILE A 228 14.54 19.59 -17.12
CA ILE A 228 13.39 18.83 -16.65
C ILE A 228 13.84 17.37 -16.65
N GLY A 229 14.26 16.86 -15.50
CA GLY A 229 14.30 15.43 -15.28
C GLY A 229 12.87 14.93 -15.50
N ARG A 230 12.61 14.35 -16.66
CA ARG A 230 11.31 13.75 -16.97
C ARG A 230 11.21 12.49 -16.12
N LYS A 231 10.80 12.63 -14.85
CA LYS A 231 10.22 11.51 -14.11
C LYS A 231 8.86 11.27 -14.77
N GLU A 232 8.76 10.22 -15.56
CA GLU A 232 7.47 9.73 -16.04
C GLU A 232 6.71 9.18 -14.83
N ALA A 233 6.01 10.06 -14.12
CA ALA A 233 4.98 9.66 -13.18
C ALA A 233 3.70 9.44 -13.98
N VAL A 234 3.48 8.21 -14.45
CA VAL A 234 2.17 7.80 -14.95
C VAL A 234 1.29 7.51 -13.73
N THR A 235 0.74 8.55 -13.12
CA THR A 235 -0.32 8.41 -12.12
C THR A 235 -1.65 8.33 -12.85
N LYS A 236 -2.24 7.13 -12.93
CA LYS A 236 -3.64 6.95 -13.31
C LYS A 236 -4.44 6.50 -12.09
N VAL A 237 -5.49 7.27 -11.82
CA VAL A 237 -6.40 7.17 -10.70
C VAL A 237 -7.19 5.86 -10.76
N TYR A 238 -7.24 5.13 -9.66
CA TYR A 238 -7.96 3.86 -9.54
C TYR A 238 -9.46 3.94 -9.86
N ALA A 239 -9.94 2.86 -10.48
CA ALA A 239 -11.34 2.62 -10.76
C ALA A 239 -12.09 2.28 -9.46
N ARG A 240 -12.66 3.31 -8.82
CA ARG A 240 -13.82 3.18 -7.92
C ARG A 240 -14.88 2.32 -8.60
N ASN A 241 -15.75 1.64 -7.84
CA ASN A 241 -16.90 0.97 -8.44
C ASN A 241 -17.61 1.96 -9.37
N ILE A 242 -17.46 1.76 -10.68
CA ILE A 242 -17.88 2.74 -11.68
C ILE A 242 -19.38 2.99 -11.58
N HIS A 243 -20.13 2.01 -11.07
CA HIS A 243 -21.55 2.10 -10.83
C HIS A 243 -21.86 2.95 -9.61
N VAL A 244 -21.12 2.83 -8.49
CA VAL A 244 -21.26 3.70 -7.32
C VAL A 244 -20.89 5.14 -7.69
N ALA A 245 -19.73 5.34 -8.29
CA ALA A 245 -19.27 6.67 -8.68
C ALA A 245 -20.18 7.33 -9.74
N ALA A 246 -20.64 6.57 -10.74
CA ALA A 246 -21.59 7.09 -11.72
C ALA A 246 -22.95 7.38 -11.09
N HIS A 247 -23.47 6.50 -10.23
CA HIS A 247 -24.74 6.70 -9.56
C HIS A 247 -24.71 7.92 -8.64
N VAL A 248 -23.65 8.08 -7.84
CA VAL A 248 -23.46 9.24 -6.94
C VAL A 248 -23.44 10.55 -7.74
N LYS A 249 -22.71 10.59 -8.86
CA LYS A 249 -22.68 11.78 -9.74
C LYS A 249 -24.04 12.02 -10.42
N ASN A 250 -24.73 10.96 -10.83
CA ASN A 250 -26.03 11.07 -11.49
C ASN A 250 -27.12 11.55 -10.53
N ARG A 251 -27.19 11.01 -9.31
CA ARG A 251 -28.22 11.40 -8.32
C ARG A 251 -28.05 12.83 -7.82
N ALA A 252 -26.81 13.33 -7.83
CA ALA A 252 -26.50 14.74 -7.51
C ALA A 252 -26.92 15.72 -8.62
N ASN A 253 -27.28 15.22 -9.80
CA ASN A 253 -27.86 15.98 -10.90
C ASN A 253 -27.07 17.25 -11.27
N GLY A 254 -25.74 17.18 -11.21
CA GLY A 254 -24.83 18.27 -11.57
C GLY A 254 -24.60 19.33 -10.49
N TYR A 255 -25.08 19.12 -9.26
CA TYR A 255 -24.85 20.00 -8.12
C TYR A 255 -23.97 19.34 -7.07
N CYS A 256 -23.14 20.13 -6.39
CA CYS A 256 -22.32 19.66 -5.28
C CYS A 256 -23.17 19.39 -4.03
N ASP A 257 -22.98 18.24 -3.41
CA ASP A 257 -23.69 17.80 -2.20
C ASP A 257 -23.30 18.59 -0.94
N LEU A 258 -22.17 19.31 -0.96
CA LEU A 258 -21.74 20.17 0.14
C LEU A 258 -22.25 21.60 0.00
N CYS A 259 -21.88 22.28 -1.09
CA CYS A 259 -22.17 23.71 -1.27
C CYS A 259 -23.48 23.98 -2.02
N SER A 260 -24.09 22.95 -2.62
CA SER A 260 -25.31 23.06 -3.45
C SER A 260 -25.16 23.92 -4.72
N GLU A 261 -23.95 24.34 -5.06
CA GLU A 261 -23.64 25.04 -6.31
C GLU A 261 -23.51 24.05 -7.48
N PRO A 262 -23.75 24.48 -8.73
CA PRO A 262 -23.51 23.65 -9.90
C PRO A 262 -22.02 23.30 -10.04
N ALA A 263 -21.74 22.16 -10.68
CA ALA A 263 -20.37 21.78 -11.01
C ALA A 263 -19.66 22.91 -11.80
N PRO A 264 -18.38 23.19 -11.51
CA PRO A 264 -17.69 24.36 -12.05
C PRO A 264 -17.42 24.26 -13.55
N PHE A 265 -17.44 23.05 -14.11
CA PHE A 265 -17.28 22.80 -15.54
C PHE A 265 -17.86 21.42 -15.91
N ASN A 266 -17.89 21.13 -17.21
CA ASN A 266 -18.26 19.82 -17.74
C ASN A 266 -17.03 19.03 -18.18
N ASP A 267 -17.09 17.70 -18.09
CA ASP A 267 -16.10 16.81 -18.66
C ASP A 267 -16.14 16.82 -20.21
N ARG A 268 -15.19 16.10 -20.84
CA ARG A 268 -15.10 16.01 -22.30
C ARG A 268 -16.32 15.36 -22.96
N SER A 269 -17.16 14.68 -22.19
CA SER A 269 -18.41 14.07 -22.63
C SER A 269 -19.63 14.96 -22.35
N GLY A 270 -19.43 16.20 -21.85
CA GLY A 270 -20.47 17.16 -21.57
C GLY A 270 -21.19 16.97 -20.23
N ARG A 271 -20.69 16.10 -19.34
CA ARG A 271 -21.30 15.83 -18.03
C ARG A 271 -20.73 16.77 -16.97
N ALA A 272 -21.56 17.22 -16.04
CA ALA A 272 -21.12 18.02 -14.88
C ALA A 272 -19.96 17.35 -14.13
N TYR A 273 -18.86 18.08 -13.96
CA TYR A 273 -17.65 17.55 -13.32
C TYR A 273 -17.79 17.57 -11.80
N LEU A 274 -18.21 16.43 -11.25
CA LEU A 274 -18.27 16.16 -9.82
C LEU A 274 -17.39 14.96 -9.47
N GLU A 275 -16.88 14.95 -8.25
CA GLU A 275 -16.02 13.92 -7.68
C GLU A 275 -16.79 13.16 -6.59
N CYS A 276 -16.74 11.83 -6.65
CA CYS A 276 -17.35 11.00 -5.61
C CYS A 276 -16.48 11.07 -4.34
N HIS A 277 -17.09 11.24 -3.18
CA HIS A 277 -16.41 11.31 -1.89
C HIS A 277 -17.12 10.43 -0.88
N HIS A 278 -16.40 9.59 -0.13
CA HIS A 278 -16.99 8.80 0.93
C HIS A 278 -16.99 9.60 2.23
N VAL A 279 -18.17 9.81 2.82
CA VAL A 279 -18.36 10.68 4.00
C VAL A 279 -17.72 10.06 5.23
N ASP A 280 -18.00 8.78 5.50
CA ASP A 280 -17.14 7.97 6.35
C ASP A 280 -16.04 7.43 5.45
N TRP A 281 -14.83 7.96 5.62
CA TRP A 281 -13.71 7.65 4.74
C TRP A 281 -13.45 6.13 4.73
N LEU A 282 -13.18 5.58 3.55
CA LEU A 282 -12.83 4.16 3.41
C LEU A 282 -11.62 3.79 4.27
N ALA A 283 -10.64 4.69 4.38
CA ALA A 283 -9.47 4.56 5.25
C ALA A 283 -9.80 4.41 6.76
N ASN A 284 -10.99 4.84 7.17
CA ASN A 284 -11.51 4.71 8.54
C ASN A 284 -12.53 3.55 8.67
N GLY A 285 -12.56 2.62 7.71
CA GLY A 285 -13.51 1.50 7.69
C GLY A 285 -14.88 1.84 7.09
N GLY A 286 -15.00 2.96 6.38
CA GLY A 286 -16.19 3.30 5.61
C GLY A 286 -16.49 2.29 4.50
N LYS A 287 -17.77 2.14 4.13
CA LYS A 287 -18.20 1.22 3.07
C LYS A 287 -18.10 1.88 1.70
N ASP A 288 -17.61 1.18 0.68
CA ASP A 288 -17.75 1.62 -0.72
C ASP A 288 -19.18 1.33 -1.21
N SER A 289 -20.10 2.22 -0.87
CA SER A 289 -21.52 2.08 -1.14
C SER A 289 -22.17 3.43 -1.38
N ILE A 290 -23.30 3.43 -2.08
CA ILE A 290 -24.10 4.63 -2.35
C ILE A 290 -24.60 5.29 -1.05
N ASP A 291 -24.72 4.52 0.03
CA ASP A 291 -25.13 5.00 1.35
C ASP A 291 -24.06 5.81 2.09
N ASN A 292 -22.82 5.76 1.61
CA ASN A 292 -21.68 6.41 2.24
C ASN A 292 -20.97 7.38 1.30
N ALA A 293 -21.48 7.60 0.08
CA ALA A 293 -20.77 8.35 -0.95
C ALA A 293 -21.57 9.57 -1.46
N VAL A 294 -20.95 10.72 -1.64
CA VAL A 294 -21.57 11.99 -2.10
C VAL A 294 -20.82 12.56 -3.29
N ALA A 295 -21.45 13.42 -4.08
CA ALA A 295 -20.84 14.09 -5.23
C ALA A 295 -20.42 15.51 -4.86
N LEU A 296 -19.13 15.82 -4.93
CA LEU A 296 -18.58 17.13 -4.59
C LEU A 296 -17.97 17.80 -5.81
N ASP A 297 -18.01 19.13 -5.86
CA ASP A 297 -17.14 19.87 -6.80
C ASP A 297 -15.66 19.77 -6.36
N PRO A 298 -14.69 20.00 -7.26
CA PRO A 298 -13.27 19.88 -6.93
C PRO A 298 -12.80 20.76 -5.75
N ASN A 299 -13.38 21.94 -5.56
CA ASN A 299 -12.99 22.82 -4.46
C ASN A 299 -13.53 22.29 -3.12
N CYS A 300 -14.79 21.89 -3.07
CA CYS A 300 -15.38 21.28 -1.88
C CYS A 300 -14.74 19.92 -1.56
N HIS A 301 -14.46 19.11 -2.57
CA HIS A 301 -13.78 17.82 -2.42
C HIS A 301 -12.41 18.02 -1.76
N ARG A 302 -11.62 18.95 -2.31
CA ARG A 302 -10.32 19.33 -1.75
C ARG A 302 -10.44 19.86 -0.32
N LYS A 303 -11.38 20.78 -0.07
CA LYS A 303 -11.63 21.37 1.25
C LYS A 303 -11.92 20.33 2.32
N VAL A 304 -12.75 19.32 2.01
CA VAL A 304 -13.10 18.25 2.95
C VAL A 304 -11.88 17.40 3.29
N HIS A 305 -11.05 17.04 2.29
CA HIS A 305 -9.80 16.31 2.54
C HIS A 305 -8.77 17.13 3.31
N GLU A 306 -8.74 18.44 3.14
CA GLU A 306 -7.72 19.31 3.74
C GLU A 306 -8.05 19.81 5.14
N LEU A 307 -9.33 20.09 5.41
CA LEU A 307 -9.73 20.74 6.65
C LEU A 307 -10.48 19.82 7.62
N ASP A 308 -11.04 18.70 7.13
CA ASP A 308 -11.84 17.74 7.92
C ASP A 308 -12.82 18.42 8.90
N LEU A 309 -13.55 19.44 8.42
CA LEU A 309 -14.42 20.24 9.26
C LEU A 309 -15.67 19.43 9.64
N LYS A 310 -15.91 19.28 10.94
CA LYS A 310 -17.12 18.62 11.46
C LYS A 310 -18.43 19.23 10.93
N SER A 311 -18.43 20.53 10.62
CA SER A 311 -19.58 21.21 10.01
C SER A 311 -19.89 20.69 8.62
N ASP A 312 -18.85 20.44 7.81
CA ASP A 312 -18.99 19.98 6.44
C ASP A 312 -19.43 18.51 6.43
N VAL A 313 -18.81 17.66 7.27
CA VAL A 313 -19.21 16.26 7.44
C VAL A 313 -20.68 16.14 7.86
N LYS A 314 -21.18 17.04 8.73
CA LYS A 314 -22.59 17.05 9.13
C LYS A 314 -23.52 17.29 7.94
N ILE A 315 -23.21 18.27 7.09
CA ILE A 315 -24.01 18.57 5.88
C ILE A 315 -24.06 17.34 4.96
N LEU A 316 -22.92 16.67 4.78
CA LEU A 316 -22.85 15.48 3.93
C LEU A 316 -23.66 14.31 4.51
N LYS A 317 -23.66 14.11 5.83
CA LYS A 317 -24.50 13.09 6.49
C LYS A 317 -25.99 13.40 6.36
N ASP A 318 -26.38 14.66 6.50
CA ASP A 318 -27.76 15.10 6.27
C ASP A 318 -28.19 14.85 4.81
N LYS A 319 -27.27 15.03 3.86
CA LYS A 319 -27.50 14.75 2.44
C LYS A 319 -27.65 13.26 2.15
N LEU A 320 -26.82 12.40 2.75
CA LEU A 320 -26.97 10.94 2.63
C LEU A 320 -28.32 10.46 3.18
N ASN A 321 -28.74 10.96 4.34
CA ASN A 321 -30.05 10.66 4.91
C ASN A 321 -31.20 11.09 3.98
N TYR A 322 -31.06 12.24 3.32
CA TYR A 322 -32.03 12.69 2.31
C TYR A 322 -32.14 11.69 1.15
N TYR A 323 -31.00 11.22 0.60
CA TYR A 323 -31.00 10.24 -0.49
C TYR A 323 -31.63 8.91 -0.07
N GLN A 324 -31.30 8.39 1.11
CA GLN A 324 -31.89 7.16 1.66
C GLN A 324 -33.41 7.27 1.80
N ASN A 325 -33.92 8.38 2.34
CA ASN A 325 -35.36 8.61 2.49
C ASN A 325 -36.11 8.70 1.15
N LYS A 326 -35.40 9.01 0.06
CA LYS A 326 -35.96 9.11 -1.30
C LYS A 326 -35.73 7.83 -2.12
N ASN A 327 -35.06 6.81 -1.56
CA ASN A 327 -34.59 5.63 -2.27
C ASN A 327 -33.72 6.00 -3.50
N LEU A 328 -32.83 6.98 -3.32
CA LEU A 328 -31.98 7.56 -4.36
C LEU A 328 -30.52 7.18 -4.32
#